data_AF-A0A496SWW5-F1
#
_entry.id   AF-A0A496SWW5-F1
#
_cell.length_a   1.000
_cell.length_b   1.000
_cell.length_c   1.000
_cell.angle_alpha   90.00
_cell.angle_beta   90.00
_cell.angle_gamma   90.00
#
_symmetry.space_group_name_H-M   'P 1'
#
loop_
_entity.id
_entity.type
_entity.pdbx_description
1 polymer ?
#
loop_
_entity_poly.entity_id
_entity_poly.type
_entity_poly.pdbx_seq_one_letter_code
_entity_poly.pdbx_strand_id
1 'polypeptide(L)'
;TIEPGVTIYATNALYSGHGFVVYGALIARGTQTEPIRITNRLEHLSEWGMMQFEDSSDDQNCILEYCELTNGSGVRIDSASPTISWCKIIGTGGGYGIEVSGSAETKPLITHTQIDNWVVGIRISKSSPLIDYCLLGMGNGVAISFHGPEGNPRVRFSDIYSIAGGEDAVLDARQNFWGTEALEQIERNEGQLGKKIVDCSDPLVTPHWDINWATGEAVWVEVESESWGEVKSKFE
;
A
#
# COMPACT_ATOMS: atom_id res chain seq x y z
N THR A 1 4.76 19.53 9.92
CA THR A 1 3.68 18.77 10.56
C THR A 1 2.35 19.24 10.02
N ILE A 2 1.39 18.34 9.86
CA ILE A 2 -0.03 18.63 9.57
C ILE A 2 -0.84 18.10 10.75
N GLU A 3 -1.70 18.94 11.31
CA GLU A 3 -2.53 18.58 12.47
C GLU A 3 -3.71 17.66 12.08
N PRO A 4 -4.23 16.83 13.01
CA PRO A 4 -5.42 16.02 12.78
C PRO A 4 -6.62 16.83 12.25
N GLY A 5 -7.45 16.17 11.42
CA GLY A 5 -8.67 16.74 10.85
C GLY A 5 -8.47 17.79 9.77
N VAL A 6 -7.22 18.15 9.42
CA VAL A 6 -6.94 19.11 8.34
C VAL A 6 -7.31 18.50 6.99
N THR A 7 -8.02 19.29 6.17
CA THR A 7 -8.26 18.99 4.75
C THR A 7 -7.38 19.89 3.88
N ILE A 8 -6.57 19.27 3.03
CA ILE A 8 -5.75 19.91 2.00
C ILE A 8 -6.42 19.69 0.66
N TYR A 9 -6.82 20.80 0.03
CA TYR A 9 -7.28 20.79 -1.36
C TYR A 9 -6.10 21.05 -2.28
N ALA A 10 -5.59 19.99 -2.92
CA ALA A 10 -4.56 20.08 -3.95
C ALA A 10 -5.22 20.29 -5.31
N THR A 11 -4.70 21.22 -6.11
CA THR A 11 -5.21 21.50 -7.47
C THR A 11 -4.20 21.12 -8.53
N ASN A 12 -4.70 20.87 -9.73
CA ASN A 12 -3.98 20.40 -10.91
C ASN A 12 -2.57 21.03 -11.08
N ALA A 13 -1.54 20.19 -11.02
CA ALA A 13 -0.24 20.51 -11.58
C ALA A 13 -0.35 20.31 -13.10
N LEU A 14 -0.72 21.37 -13.82
CA LEU A 14 -0.67 21.37 -15.28
C LEU A 14 0.73 20.87 -15.71
N TYR A 15 0.80 19.64 -16.22
CA TYR A 15 1.89 19.05 -17.00
C TYR A 15 3.18 18.56 -16.33
N SER A 16 3.29 18.31 -15.03
CA SER A 16 4.59 17.86 -14.48
C SER A 16 4.62 16.81 -13.36
N GLY A 17 3.50 16.15 -13.04
CA GLY A 17 3.57 14.92 -12.22
C GLY A 17 3.96 15.11 -10.74
N HIS A 18 4.11 16.34 -10.25
CA HIS A 18 4.40 16.60 -8.84
C HIS A 18 3.25 17.36 -8.20
N GLY A 19 2.55 16.73 -7.25
CA GLY A 19 1.49 17.36 -6.46
C GLY A 19 2.04 17.93 -5.15
N PHE A 20 2.59 17.04 -4.32
CA PHE A 20 3.11 17.37 -3.00
C PHE A 20 4.46 16.68 -2.80
N VAL A 21 5.58 17.41 -2.92
CA VAL A 21 6.94 16.82 -2.86
C VAL A 21 7.59 17.12 -1.52
N VAL A 22 8.15 16.08 -0.89
CA VAL A 22 8.79 16.12 0.42
C VAL A 22 10.29 15.91 0.24
N TYR A 23 11.06 16.98 0.47
CA TYR A 23 12.53 16.97 0.50
C TYR A 23 13.11 16.94 1.93
N GLY A 24 12.27 16.95 2.96
CA GLY A 24 12.66 17.00 4.37
C GLY A 24 11.75 16.11 5.21
N ALA A 25 11.28 16.58 6.36
CA ALA A 25 10.33 15.85 7.19
C ALA A 25 8.87 16.21 6.86
N LEU A 26 8.00 15.20 6.83
CA LEU A 26 6.55 15.37 6.81
C LEU A 26 5.92 14.47 7.87
N ILE A 27 5.45 15.06 8.95
CA ILE A 27 4.65 14.36 9.95
C ILE A 27 3.18 14.74 9.73
N ALA A 28 2.39 13.83 9.19
CA ALA A 28 0.95 13.95 9.04
C ALA A 28 0.30 12.79 9.81
N ARG A 29 -0.11 13.07 11.05
CA ARG A 29 -0.76 12.09 11.92
C ARG A 29 -2.16 12.57 12.24
N GLY A 30 -3.15 12.04 11.53
CA GLY A 30 -4.55 12.17 11.87
C GLY A 30 -4.91 11.26 13.05
N THR A 31 -6.21 11.11 13.27
CA THR A 31 -6.75 10.07 14.15
C THR A 31 -7.88 9.34 13.41
N GLN A 32 -8.32 8.21 13.95
CA GLN A 32 -9.47 7.48 13.38
C GLN A 32 -10.71 8.37 13.21
N THR A 33 -10.95 9.30 14.15
CA THR A 33 -12.11 10.21 14.13
C THR A 33 -11.84 11.52 13.39
N GLU A 34 -10.57 11.92 13.29
CA GLU A 34 -10.13 13.17 12.65
C GLU A 34 -9.00 12.88 11.66
N PRO A 35 -9.28 12.16 10.56
CA PRO A 35 -8.27 11.86 9.57
C PRO A 35 -7.85 13.13 8.83
N ILE A 36 -6.59 13.17 8.41
CA ILE A 36 -6.08 14.22 7.52
C ILE A 36 -6.51 13.86 6.10
N ARG A 37 -7.14 14.81 5.38
CA ARG A 37 -7.63 14.58 4.02
C ARG A 37 -6.82 15.33 3.01
N ILE A 38 -6.35 14.65 1.98
CA ILE A 38 -5.67 15.25 0.83
C ILE A 38 -6.43 14.85 -0.42
N THR A 39 -7.06 15.83 -1.06
CA THR A 39 -7.94 15.57 -2.20
C THR A 39 -8.01 16.76 -3.14
N ASN A 40 -8.65 16.57 -4.29
CA ASN A 40 -9.02 17.69 -5.17
C ASN A 40 -10.38 18.26 -4.74
N ARG A 41 -10.52 19.59 -4.78
CA ARG A 41 -11.77 20.31 -4.48
C ARG A 41 -12.88 20.01 -5.51
N LEU A 42 -12.51 19.62 -6.72
CA LEU A 42 -13.44 19.31 -7.81
C LEU A 42 -13.42 17.80 -8.07
N GLU A 43 -14.45 17.09 -7.63
CA GLU A 43 -14.56 15.63 -7.67
C GLU A 43 -14.49 15.02 -9.09
N HIS A 44 -14.51 15.84 -10.14
CA HIS A 44 -14.59 15.40 -11.54
C HIS A 44 -13.63 16.10 -12.50
N LEU A 45 -12.76 16.99 -12.03
CA LEU A 45 -11.85 17.75 -12.88
C LEU A 45 -10.40 17.53 -12.45
N SER A 46 -9.75 16.60 -13.14
CA SER A 46 -8.33 16.22 -13.05
C SER A 46 -7.86 15.70 -11.70
N GLU A 47 -7.03 14.65 -11.73
CA GLU A 47 -6.29 14.25 -10.53
C GLU A 47 -5.38 15.40 -10.07
N TRP A 48 -5.22 15.58 -8.76
CA TRP A 48 -4.01 16.27 -8.30
C TRP A 48 -2.79 15.39 -8.61
N GLY A 49 -1.59 15.95 -8.59
CA GLY A 49 -0.38 15.14 -8.84
C GLY A 49 -0.18 14.04 -7.79
N MET A 50 1.02 13.48 -7.70
CA MET A 50 1.33 12.51 -6.65
C MET A 50 1.83 13.21 -5.37
N MET A 51 1.70 12.53 -4.24
CA MET A 51 2.53 12.80 -3.07
C MET A 51 3.87 12.09 -3.26
N GLN A 52 4.99 12.80 -3.18
CA GLN A 52 6.30 12.23 -3.44
C GLN A 52 7.24 12.44 -2.24
N PHE A 53 7.85 11.37 -1.77
CA PHE A 53 9.00 11.39 -0.87
C PHE A 53 10.27 11.19 -1.70
N GLU A 54 11.15 12.18 -1.67
CA GLU A 54 12.43 12.16 -2.39
C GLU A 54 13.55 11.57 -1.51
N ASP A 55 14.65 11.14 -2.11
CA ASP A 55 15.83 10.56 -1.42
C ASP A 55 16.38 11.45 -0.31
N SER A 56 16.24 12.78 -0.47
CA SER A 56 16.66 13.76 0.53
C SER A 56 15.72 13.89 1.73
N SER A 57 14.57 13.23 1.71
CA SER A 57 13.59 13.29 2.81
C SER A 57 14.15 12.66 4.09
N ASP A 58 13.63 13.12 5.22
CA ASP A 58 14.01 12.58 6.52
C ASP A 58 13.13 11.36 6.81
N ASP A 59 13.60 10.18 6.42
CA ASP A 59 12.89 8.90 6.54
C ASP A 59 12.22 8.70 7.91
N GLN A 60 12.94 9.02 8.99
CA GLN A 60 12.43 8.83 10.37
C GLN A 60 11.29 9.77 10.73
N ASN A 61 11.21 10.92 10.05
CA ASN A 61 10.20 11.96 10.29
C ASN A 61 9.26 12.16 9.09
N CYS A 62 9.20 11.18 8.19
CA CYS A 62 8.23 11.09 7.11
C CYS A 62 7.17 10.04 7.44
N ILE A 63 6.03 10.51 7.96
CA ILE A 63 4.98 9.69 8.53
C ILE A 63 3.64 10.15 7.98
N LEU A 64 2.92 9.22 7.37
CA LEU A 64 1.49 9.31 7.09
C LEU A 64 0.77 8.33 7.99
N GLU A 65 -0.07 8.84 8.88
CA GLU A 65 -0.88 8.04 9.80
C GLU A 65 -2.30 8.59 9.84
N TYR A 66 -3.31 7.73 9.65
CA TYR A 66 -4.72 8.16 9.55
C TYR A 66 -4.94 9.27 8.50
N CYS A 67 -4.35 9.10 7.31
CA CYS A 67 -4.53 10.00 6.18
C CYS A 67 -5.45 9.38 5.11
N GLU A 68 -6.28 10.22 4.47
CA GLU A 68 -7.11 9.87 3.33
C GLU A 68 -6.62 10.62 2.09
N LEU A 69 -6.00 9.90 1.15
CA LEU A 69 -5.53 10.43 -0.14
C LEU A 69 -6.49 9.95 -1.23
N THR A 70 -7.22 10.87 -1.83
CA THR A 70 -8.22 10.56 -2.87
C THR A 70 -8.09 11.51 -4.05
N ASN A 71 -8.57 11.10 -5.23
CA ASN A 71 -8.61 11.94 -6.43
C ASN A 71 -7.25 12.52 -6.85
N GLY A 72 -6.15 11.82 -6.55
CA GLY A 72 -4.78 12.17 -6.95
C GLY A 72 -4.11 11.05 -7.72
N SER A 73 -2.83 11.23 -8.07
CA SER A 73 -2.05 10.22 -8.79
C SER A 73 -1.19 9.34 -7.87
N GLY A 74 -1.67 9.09 -6.64
CA GLY A 74 -1.08 8.14 -5.70
C GLY A 74 0.09 8.70 -4.88
N VAL A 75 0.91 7.79 -4.36
CA VAL A 75 2.13 8.08 -3.59
C VAL A 75 3.35 7.53 -4.31
N ARG A 76 4.39 8.34 -4.44
CA ARG A 76 5.71 7.94 -4.94
C ARG A 76 6.75 8.03 -3.83
N ILE A 77 7.53 6.99 -3.69
CA ILE A 77 8.65 6.88 -2.75
C ILE A 77 9.89 6.66 -3.62
N ASP A 78 10.72 7.69 -3.75
CA ASP A 78 11.93 7.65 -4.58
C ASP A 78 13.17 7.66 -3.68
N SER A 79 13.74 6.47 -3.47
CA SER A 79 14.87 6.14 -2.59
C SER A 79 14.68 6.50 -1.10
N ALA A 80 13.49 6.96 -0.71
CA ALA A 80 13.10 7.23 0.68
C ALA A 80 12.48 6.00 1.41
N SER A 81 12.37 6.08 2.73
CA SER A 81 11.76 5.04 3.58
C SER A 81 10.74 5.61 4.57
N PRO A 82 9.68 6.31 4.12
CA PRO A 82 8.62 6.80 5.00
C PRO A 82 7.83 5.66 5.66
N THR A 83 7.13 6.00 6.75
CA THR A 83 6.09 5.15 7.34
C THR A 83 4.71 5.58 6.86
N ILE A 84 3.95 4.66 6.28
CA ILE A 84 2.56 4.85 5.86
C ILE A 84 1.72 3.84 6.62
N SER A 85 0.84 4.33 7.49
CA SER A 85 0.06 3.49 8.40
C SER A 85 -1.38 3.97 8.52
N TRP A 86 -2.35 3.06 8.64
CA TRP A 86 -3.76 3.44 8.86
C TRP A 86 -4.33 4.41 7.82
N CYS A 87 -3.81 4.37 6.59
CA CYS A 87 -4.20 5.29 5.53
C CYS A 87 -5.26 4.69 4.61
N LYS A 88 -5.95 5.57 3.87
CA LYS A 88 -6.77 5.21 2.71
C LYS A 88 -6.20 5.90 1.47
N ILE A 89 -5.78 5.13 0.48
CA ILE A 89 -5.20 5.63 -0.77
C ILE A 89 -6.08 5.11 -1.92
N ILE A 90 -7.00 5.96 -2.35
CA ILE A 90 -8.08 5.57 -3.26
C ILE A 90 -7.93 6.29 -4.60
N GLY A 91 -7.78 5.50 -5.66
CA GLY A 91 -7.57 5.98 -7.01
C GLY A 91 -8.87 6.23 -7.77
N THR A 92 -8.70 6.58 -9.04
CA THR A 92 -9.74 6.84 -10.04
C THR A 92 -9.75 5.77 -11.15
N GLY A 93 -8.95 4.71 -11.00
CA GLY A 93 -8.78 3.63 -11.98
C GLY A 93 -7.59 3.76 -12.92
N GLY A 94 -6.67 4.73 -12.70
CA GLY A 94 -5.43 4.91 -13.47
C GLY A 94 -4.18 4.80 -12.60
N GLY A 95 -3.00 4.53 -13.19
CA GLY A 95 -1.71 4.67 -12.50
C GLY A 95 -1.42 3.67 -11.36
N TYR A 96 -0.65 4.13 -10.37
CA TYR A 96 -0.16 3.35 -9.23
C TYR A 96 -0.68 3.95 -7.92
N GLY A 97 -1.15 3.10 -6.99
CA GLY A 97 -1.52 3.57 -5.65
C GLY A 97 -0.29 4.01 -4.86
N ILE A 98 0.70 3.13 -4.77
CA ILE A 98 2.03 3.43 -4.24
C ILE A 98 3.09 2.93 -5.22
N GLU A 99 4.01 3.80 -5.62
CA GLU A 99 5.22 3.45 -6.35
C GLU A 99 6.43 3.58 -5.43
N VAL A 100 7.20 2.51 -5.28
CA VAL A 100 8.46 2.47 -4.52
C VAL A 100 9.60 2.18 -5.48
N SER A 101 10.52 3.13 -5.63
CA SER A 101 11.73 2.98 -6.44
C SER A 101 12.97 3.32 -5.64
N GLY A 102 14.08 2.65 -5.89
CA GLY A 102 15.34 2.96 -5.24
C GLY A 102 16.34 1.80 -5.30
N SER A 103 16.81 1.37 -4.14
CA SER A 103 17.76 0.26 -3.98
C SER A 103 17.27 -0.70 -2.91
N ALA A 104 18.00 -1.79 -2.67
CA ALA A 104 17.65 -2.75 -1.63
C ALA A 104 17.59 -2.13 -0.21
N GLU A 105 18.18 -0.95 -0.01
CA GLU A 105 18.15 -0.17 1.24
C GLU A 105 16.90 0.73 1.38
N THR A 106 16.15 0.95 0.30
CA THR A 106 14.85 1.63 0.31
C THR A 106 13.81 0.72 0.97
N LYS A 107 13.47 1.00 2.23
CA LYS A 107 12.72 0.11 3.14
C LYS A 107 11.54 0.84 3.80
N PRO A 108 10.60 1.42 3.03
CA PRO A 108 9.41 2.03 3.63
C PRO A 108 8.58 0.96 4.34
N LEU A 109 7.89 1.38 5.41
CA LEU A 109 6.88 0.58 6.09
C LEU A 109 5.50 1.00 5.61
N ILE A 110 4.75 0.07 5.04
CA ILE A 110 3.38 0.27 4.59
C ILE A 110 2.51 -0.71 5.36
N THR A 111 1.68 -0.20 6.26
CA THR A 111 0.97 -1.04 7.22
C THR A 111 -0.47 -0.61 7.44
N HIS A 112 -1.39 -1.53 7.77
CA HIS A 112 -2.77 -1.19 8.16
C HIS A 112 -3.48 -0.25 7.16
N THR A 113 -3.14 -0.33 5.87
CA THR A 113 -3.50 0.67 4.87
C THR A 113 -4.40 0.05 3.82
N GLN A 114 -5.44 0.79 3.42
CA GLN A 114 -6.31 0.45 2.31
C GLN A 114 -5.81 1.11 1.04
N ILE A 115 -5.61 0.33 -0.01
CA ILE A 115 -5.24 0.79 -1.35
C ILE A 115 -6.24 0.19 -2.33
N ASP A 116 -6.94 1.04 -3.07
CA ASP A 116 -8.10 0.63 -3.88
C ASP A 116 -8.25 1.48 -5.15
N ASN A 117 -8.85 0.91 -6.19
CA ASN A 117 -9.22 1.55 -7.44
C ASN A 117 -8.02 2.11 -8.23
N TRP A 118 -6.97 1.31 -8.35
CA TRP A 118 -5.77 1.59 -9.15
C TRP A 118 -5.55 0.52 -10.22
N VAL A 119 -4.79 0.83 -11.27
CA VAL A 119 -4.33 -0.19 -12.23
C VAL A 119 -3.31 -1.11 -11.57
N VAL A 120 -2.39 -0.55 -10.78
CA VAL A 120 -1.51 -1.32 -9.89
C VAL A 120 -1.58 -0.73 -8.48
N GLY A 121 -1.79 -1.58 -7.47
CA GLY A 121 -1.87 -1.12 -6.07
C GLY A 121 -0.53 -0.63 -5.58
N ILE A 122 0.46 -1.53 -5.55
CA ILE A 122 1.83 -1.22 -5.16
C ILE A 122 2.78 -1.69 -6.27
N ARG A 123 3.52 -0.74 -6.85
CA ARG A 123 4.63 -1.01 -7.76
C ARG A 123 5.94 -0.87 -7.01
N ILE A 124 6.81 -1.87 -7.08
CA ILE A 124 8.09 -1.90 -6.39
C ILE A 124 9.21 -2.08 -7.43
N SER A 125 10.24 -1.25 -7.35
CA SER A 125 11.42 -1.35 -8.21
C SER A 125 12.69 -1.35 -7.35
N LYS A 126 13.42 -2.47 -7.38
CA LYS A 126 14.71 -2.71 -6.69
C LYS A 126 14.71 -2.55 -5.16
N SER A 127 13.55 -2.33 -4.56
CA SER A 127 13.40 -1.89 -3.17
C SER A 127 12.97 -3.04 -2.24
N SER A 128 13.10 -2.84 -0.92
CA SER A 128 12.77 -3.84 0.10
C SER A 128 11.68 -3.35 1.07
N PRO A 129 10.51 -2.88 0.60
CA PRO A 129 9.43 -2.46 1.49
C PRO A 129 8.93 -3.61 2.37
N LEU A 130 8.51 -3.29 3.58
CA LEU A 130 7.65 -4.16 4.38
C LEU A 130 6.21 -3.70 4.20
N ILE A 131 5.39 -4.56 3.61
CA ILE A 131 3.96 -4.36 3.44
C ILE A 131 3.26 -5.35 4.36
N ASP A 132 2.53 -4.86 5.36
CA ASP A 132 1.79 -5.74 6.26
C ASP A 132 0.40 -5.23 6.61
N TYR A 133 -0.53 -6.13 6.92
CA TYR A 133 -1.90 -5.75 7.33
C TYR A 133 -2.61 -4.81 6.34
N CYS A 134 -2.31 -4.92 5.04
CA CYS A 134 -2.88 -4.04 4.04
C CYS A 134 -4.04 -4.71 3.31
N LEU A 135 -4.98 -3.89 2.84
CA LEU A 135 -6.04 -4.29 1.94
C LEU A 135 -5.71 -3.77 0.54
N LEU A 136 -5.59 -4.67 -0.44
CA LEU A 136 -5.27 -4.31 -1.82
C LEU A 136 -6.43 -4.73 -2.76
N GLY A 137 -7.46 -3.91 -2.81
CA GLY A 137 -8.66 -4.14 -3.64
C GLY A 137 -8.54 -3.47 -5.00
N MET A 138 -7.99 -4.13 -6.02
CA MET A 138 -7.70 -3.44 -7.28
C MET A 138 -8.85 -3.42 -8.29
N GLY A 139 -10.01 -4.00 -7.96
CA GLY A 139 -11.11 -4.21 -8.90
C GLY A 139 -10.67 -5.09 -10.06
N ASN A 140 -10.16 -4.47 -11.14
CA ASN A 140 -9.63 -5.14 -12.34
C ASN A 140 -8.09 -5.02 -12.50
N GLY A 141 -7.39 -4.40 -11.54
CA GLY A 141 -5.95 -4.17 -11.57
C GLY A 141 -5.11 -5.24 -10.89
N VAL A 142 -3.82 -4.97 -10.71
CA VAL A 142 -2.81 -5.82 -10.08
C VAL A 142 -2.49 -5.30 -8.67
N ALA A 143 -2.62 -6.09 -7.60
CA ALA A 143 -2.34 -5.56 -6.25
C ALA A 143 -0.87 -5.18 -6.05
N ILE A 144 0.05 -6.06 -6.46
CA ILE A 144 1.48 -5.85 -6.28
C ILE A 144 2.20 -6.25 -7.57
N SER A 145 3.11 -5.39 -8.02
CA SER A 145 4.08 -5.65 -9.07
C SER A 145 5.48 -5.33 -8.58
N PHE A 146 6.46 -6.19 -8.83
CA PHE A 146 7.85 -6.00 -8.42
C PHE A 146 8.80 -6.16 -9.60
N HIS A 147 9.84 -5.32 -9.71
CA HIS A 147 10.82 -5.38 -10.79
C HIS A 147 12.24 -5.09 -10.30
N GLY A 148 13.24 -5.67 -10.97
CA GLY A 148 14.65 -5.44 -10.74
C GLY A 148 15.36 -6.60 -10.03
N PRO A 149 16.68 -6.75 -10.24
CA PRO A 149 17.46 -7.87 -9.74
C PRO A 149 17.84 -7.77 -8.24
N GLU A 150 17.48 -6.67 -7.59
CA GLU A 150 17.87 -6.32 -6.23
C GLU A 150 16.63 -6.02 -5.39
N GLY A 151 16.76 -6.05 -4.06
CA GLY A 151 15.64 -5.81 -3.15
C GLY A 151 14.94 -7.10 -2.70
N ASN A 152 14.42 -7.08 -1.48
CA ASN A 152 13.73 -8.20 -0.84
C ASN A 152 12.40 -7.72 -0.25
N PRO A 153 11.41 -7.34 -1.09
CA PRO A 153 10.10 -6.95 -0.59
C PRO A 153 9.44 -8.09 0.17
N ARG A 154 8.72 -7.74 1.24
CA ARG A 154 7.98 -8.70 2.04
C ARG A 154 6.55 -8.23 2.18
N VAL A 155 5.60 -9.13 1.91
CA VAL A 155 4.17 -8.86 2.03
C VAL A 155 3.58 -9.89 2.97
N ARG A 156 2.96 -9.47 4.07
CA ARG A 156 2.44 -10.40 5.08
C ARG A 156 1.11 -9.90 5.66
N PHE A 157 0.30 -10.81 6.16
CA PHE A 157 -0.97 -10.53 6.86
C PHE A 157 -1.89 -9.58 6.09
N SER A 158 -1.80 -9.58 4.76
CA SER A 158 -2.53 -8.67 3.87
C SER A 158 -3.58 -9.43 3.08
N ASP A 159 -4.64 -8.73 2.70
CA ASP A 159 -5.74 -9.27 1.90
C ASP A 159 -5.50 -8.93 0.44
N ILE A 160 -5.14 -9.96 -0.34
CA ILE A 160 -4.71 -9.82 -1.72
C ILE A 160 -5.71 -10.51 -2.64
N TYR A 161 -6.45 -9.69 -3.39
CA TYR A 161 -7.50 -10.16 -4.30
C TYR A 161 -7.04 -10.31 -5.76
N SER A 162 -5.86 -9.79 -6.12
CA SER A 162 -5.27 -9.92 -7.45
C SER A 162 -3.75 -9.72 -7.37
N ILE A 163 -2.91 -10.50 -8.04
CA ILE A 163 -1.45 -10.26 -8.05
C ILE A 163 -0.81 -10.54 -9.40
N ALA A 164 0.22 -9.77 -9.73
CA ALA A 164 1.20 -10.11 -10.76
C ALA A 164 2.58 -10.03 -10.09
N GLY A 165 3.05 -11.18 -9.59
CA GLY A 165 4.43 -11.30 -9.12
C GLY A 165 5.42 -10.81 -10.18
N GLY A 166 6.55 -10.28 -9.72
CA GLY A 166 7.55 -9.68 -10.59
C GLY A 166 8.19 -10.63 -11.59
N GLU A 167 8.71 -10.10 -12.70
CA GLU A 167 9.49 -10.89 -13.65
C GLU A 167 10.88 -11.25 -13.12
N ASP A 168 11.41 -10.61 -12.07
CA ASP A 168 12.84 -10.68 -11.75
C ASP A 168 13.19 -11.42 -10.44
N ALA A 169 12.32 -11.38 -9.41
CA ALA A 169 12.56 -12.06 -8.14
C ALA A 169 11.28 -12.68 -7.55
N VAL A 170 11.46 -13.59 -6.60
CA VAL A 170 10.37 -14.21 -5.85
C VAL A 170 9.94 -13.26 -4.73
N LEU A 171 8.70 -12.79 -4.77
CA LEU A 171 8.11 -12.03 -3.69
C LEU A 171 7.86 -12.94 -2.48
N ASP A 172 8.44 -12.61 -1.30
CA ASP A 172 8.07 -13.28 -0.04
C ASP A 172 6.69 -12.78 0.39
N ALA A 173 5.66 -13.52 -0.02
CA ALA A 173 4.26 -13.23 0.25
C ALA A 173 3.61 -14.36 1.06
N ARG A 174 4.39 -14.99 1.93
CA ARG A 174 3.89 -15.94 2.92
C ARG A 174 3.00 -15.22 3.91
N GLN A 175 2.16 -15.98 4.58
CA GLN A 175 1.31 -15.49 5.65
C GLN A 175 0.29 -14.44 5.18
N ASN A 176 -0.27 -14.57 3.97
CA ASN A 176 -1.35 -13.69 3.47
C ASN A 176 -2.64 -14.47 3.23
N PHE A 177 -3.76 -13.76 3.24
CA PHE A 177 -4.99 -14.26 2.64
C PHE A 177 -4.92 -14.07 1.12
N TRP A 178 -5.28 -15.12 0.39
CA TRP A 178 -5.29 -15.13 -1.07
C TRP A 178 -6.68 -15.45 -1.60
N GLY A 179 -7.25 -14.55 -2.39
CA GLY A 179 -8.44 -14.86 -3.17
C GLY A 179 -8.15 -15.99 -4.17
N THR A 180 -9.15 -16.84 -4.46
CA THR A 180 -9.00 -17.95 -5.42
C THR A 180 -8.49 -17.48 -6.77
N GLU A 181 -9.00 -16.35 -7.28
CA GLU A 181 -8.56 -15.76 -8.55
C GLU A 181 -7.09 -15.34 -8.53
N ALA A 182 -6.58 -14.87 -7.39
CA ALA A 182 -5.18 -14.50 -7.23
C ALA A 182 -4.26 -15.72 -7.29
N LEU A 183 -4.64 -16.84 -6.65
CA LEU A 183 -3.90 -18.10 -6.73
C LEU A 183 -3.84 -18.64 -8.16
N GLU A 184 -4.98 -18.66 -8.87
CA GLU A 184 -5.02 -19.10 -10.25
C GLU A 184 -4.17 -18.22 -11.18
N GLN A 185 -4.15 -16.90 -10.93
CA GLN A 185 -3.31 -15.98 -11.69
C GLN A 185 -1.81 -16.23 -11.45
N ILE A 186 -1.40 -16.52 -10.21
CA ILE A 186 -0.02 -16.89 -9.88
C ILE A 186 0.38 -18.14 -10.67
N GLU A 187 -0.43 -19.21 -10.61
CA GLU A 187 -0.13 -20.46 -11.31
C GLU A 187 -0.01 -20.26 -12.83
N ARG A 188 -0.91 -19.47 -13.43
CA ARG A 188 -0.84 -19.14 -14.86
C ARG A 188 0.43 -18.39 -15.22
N ASN A 189 0.79 -17.36 -14.45
CA ASN A 189 1.97 -16.54 -14.71
C ASN A 189 3.27 -17.34 -14.53
N GLU A 190 3.38 -18.14 -13.46
CA GLU A 190 4.52 -19.02 -13.21
C GLU A 190 4.68 -20.09 -14.30
N GLY A 191 3.56 -20.65 -14.78
CA GLY A 191 3.57 -21.60 -15.90
C GLY A 191 4.04 -20.98 -17.22
N GLN A 192 3.68 -19.72 -17.50
CA GLN A 192 4.14 -18.99 -18.67
C GLN A 192 5.62 -18.61 -18.58
N LEU A 193 6.09 -18.19 -17.40
CA LEU A 193 7.47 -17.77 -17.18
C LEU A 193 8.44 -18.94 -16.94
N GLY A 194 7.93 -20.12 -16.60
CA GLY A 194 8.73 -21.30 -16.27
C GLY A 194 9.53 -21.16 -14.97
N LYS A 195 9.12 -20.26 -14.06
CA LYS A 195 9.78 -20.00 -12.77
C LYS A 195 8.78 -19.50 -11.74
N LYS A 196 9.13 -19.65 -10.46
CA LYS A 196 8.38 -19.04 -9.36
C LYS A 196 8.57 -17.53 -9.32
N ILE A 197 7.50 -16.81 -9.01
CA ILE A 197 7.47 -15.34 -8.87
C ILE A 197 6.87 -14.89 -7.54
N VAL A 198 6.12 -15.77 -6.85
CA VAL A 198 5.53 -15.49 -5.54
C VAL A 198 5.72 -16.70 -4.62
N ASP A 199 6.26 -16.49 -3.42
CA ASP A 199 6.23 -17.49 -2.36
C ASP A 199 4.96 -17.33 -1.52
N CYS A 200 3.91 -18.08 -1.89
CA CYS A 200 2.65 -18.19 -1.14
C CYS A 200 2.54 -19.54 -0.39
N SER A 201 3.67 -20.16 -0.01
CA SER A 201 3.72 -21.53 0.53
C SER A 201 3.11 -21.71 1.93
N ASP A 202 2.89 -20.61 2.65
CA ASP A 202 2.20 -20.57 3.95
C ASP A 202 0.97 -19.64 3.82
N PRO A 203 -0.06 -20.03 3.05
CA PRO A 203 -1.25 -19.20 2.92
C PRO A 203 -2.02 -19.23 4.24
N LEU A 204 -2.41 -18.05 4.73
CA LEU A 204 -3.28 -17.98 5.89
C LEU A 204 -4.69 -18.28 5.45
N VAL A 205 -5.32 -19.25 6.11
CA VAL A 205 -6.77 -19.49 6.02
C VAL A 205 -7.52 -18.40 6.81
N THR A 206 -6.85 -17.80 7.79
CA THR A 206 -7.22 -16.64 8.65
C THR A 206 -5.93 -16.10 9.30
N PRO A 207 -5.76 -14.80 9.55
CA PRO A 207 -6.74 -13.72 9.63
C PRO A 207 -6.88 -12.91 8.34
N HIS A 208 -8.05 -12.30 8.15
CA HIS A 208 -8.31 -11.30 7.12
C HIS A 208 -8.99 -10.10 7.77
N TRP A 209 -8.89 -8.93 7.13
CA TRP A 209 -9.65 -7.77 7.54
C TRP A 209 -11.08 -7.92 7.02
N ASP A 210 -12.07 -7.98 7.92
CA ASP A 210 -13.47 -7.81 7.52
C ASP A 210 -13.74 -6.31 7.45
N ILE A 211 -13.84 -5.81 6.23
CA ILE A 211 -13.92 -4.38 5.96
C ILE A 211 -15.36 -4.06 5.63
N ASN A 212 -15.97 -3.24 6.48
CA ASN A 212 -17.26 -2.63 6.18
C ASN A 212 -17.03 -1.48 5.21
N TRP A 213 -17.22 -1.78 3.93
CA TRP A 213 -17.00 -0.86 2.82
C TRP A 213 -17.93 0.37 2.80
N ALA A 214 -19.03 0.35 3.56
CA ALA A 214 -19.92 1.51 3.68
C ALA A 214 -19.44 2.53 4.73
N THR A 215 -18.75 2.04 5.76
CA THR A 215 -18.27 2.88 6.88
C THR A 215 -16.76 3.13 6.81
N GLY A 216 -16.04 2.32 6.02
CA GLY A 216 -14.58 2.28 6.01
C GLY A 216 -14.00 1.71 7.30
N GLU A 217 -14.82 1.03 8.11
CA GLU A 217 -14.36 0.32 9.31
C GLU A 217 -13.73 -1.01 8.87
N ALA A 218 -12.48 -1.23 9.27
CA ALA A 218 -11.82 -2.51 9.13
C ALA A 218 -11.81 -3.19 10.49
N VAL A 219 -12.45 -4.35 10.60
CA VAL A 219 -12.41 -5.18 11.80
C VAL A 219 -11.42 -6.30 11.54
N TRP A 220 -10.44 -6.44 12.41
CA TRP A 220 -9.56 -7.59 12.38
C TRP A 220 -10.35 -8.81 12.85
N VAL A 221 -10.59 -9.77 11.97
CA VAL A 221 -11.30 -11.00 12.33
C VAL A 221 -10.26 -12.06 12.72
N GLU A 222 -10.01 -12.16 14.03
CA GLU A 222 -9.43 -13.37 14.61
C GLU A 222 -10.48 -14.49 14.59
N VAL A 223 -10.09 -15.69 14.14
CA VAL A 223 -10.77 -16.89 14.62
C VAL A 223 -10.01 -17.35 15.86
N GLU A 224 -10.73 -17.55 16.96
CA GLU A 224 -10.23 -18.30 18.10
C GLU A 224 -9.82 -19.70 17.60
N SER A 225 -8.53 -19.88 17.29
CA SER A 225 -7.98 -21.21 17.12
C SER A 225 -7.90 -21.84 18.51
N GLU A 226 -8.55 -22.98 18.74
CA GLU A 226 -8.50 -23.73 20.00
C GLU A 226 -7.09 -24.22 20.39
N SER A 227 -6.03 -23.77 19.74
CA SER A 227 -4.69 -24.18 20.09
C SER A 227 -3.63 -23.21 19.60
N TRP A 228 -3.59 -21.97 20.11
CA TRP A 228 -2.37 -21.25 20.48
C TRP A 228 -2.78 -20.12 21.44
N GLY A 229 -2.18 -20.10 22.63
CA GLY A 229 -2.68 -19.36 23.79
C GLY A 229 -2.80 -17.84 23.59
N GLU A 230 -3.82 -17.28 24.23
CA GLU A 230 -4.14 -15.86 24.42
C GLU A 230 -3.04 -14.88 23.95
N VAL A 231 -3.14 -14.39 22.72
CA VAL A 231 -2.55 -13.09 22.38
C VAL A 231 -3.51 -12.06 22.98
N LYS A 232 -3.22 -11.63 24.21
CA LYS A 232 -3.92 -10.51 24.84
C LYS A 232 -3.66 -9.28 23.98
N SER A 233 -4.68 -8.84 23.26
CA SER A 233 -4.78 -7.48 22.74
C SER A 233 -4.84 -6.51 23.94
N LYS A 234 -3.66 -6.14 24.42
CA LYS A 234 -3.45 -4.94 25.23
C LYS A 234 -2.40 -4.11 24.51
N PHE A 235 -2.86 -3.06 23.86
CA PHE A 235 -2.01 -1.94 23.50
C PHE A 235 -2.35 -0.81 24.48
N GLU A 236 -1.43 -0.57 25.42
CA GLU A 236 -1.19 0.74 26.06
C GLU A 236 -0.31 1.58 25.13
#